data_AF-A0A2E1LKZ0-F1
#
_entry.id   AF-A0A2E1LKZ0-F1
#
_cell.length_a   1.000
_cell.length_b   1.000
_cell.length_c   1.000
_cell.angle_alpha   90.00
_cell.angle_beta   90.00
_cell.angle_gamma   90.00
#
_symmetry.space_group_name_H-M   'P 1'
#
loop_
_entity.id
_entity.type
_entity.pdbx_description
1 polymer ?
#
loop_
_entity_poly.entity_id
_entity_poly.type
_entity_poly.pdbx_seq_one_letter_code
_entity_poly.pdbx_strand_id
1 'polypeptide(L)'
;RFGYGFCNGMSGGVAYQYDPEGLLEMFYSRDSVSLTDLSSADPLSAQHREAARTMLERHVHHTGSKRGRAILDNWEAEVAHFRYATPLALEDYQNYHHIVAKKSRKDLADEMAFAMVSHQLTKLKRAIQDREPLAGGAVPNPQAPDFEPATMYELVNTSAVLAIAQNVARDRLAKTMGKDAVVAPLSLDIAAQKLILTEDFTVLSKLSAFAKTALTSYSDEELAVLISDKRMRDYKRALFLRNVRMADGFGTFAWIEHQDQINRERLGAIPSLDELFAKASSAEIVKLAS
;
A
#
# COMPACT_ATOMS: atom_id res chain seq x y z
N ARG A 1 33.62 8.55 -13.01
CA ARG A 1 33.72 9.70 -12.08
C ARG A 1 32.35 10.29 -11.94
N PHE A 2 31.95 10.60 -10.72
CA PHE A 2 30.68 11.22 -10.37
C PHE A 2 30.96 12.62 -9.80
N GLY A 3 29.98 13.51 -9.91
CA GLY A 3 30.05 14.87 -9.39
C GLY A 3 29.59 14.95 -7.93
N TYR A 4 29.81 16.10 -7.31
CA TYR A 4 29.28 16.40 -5.98
C TYR A 4 27.76 16.46 -6.01
N GLY A 5 27.11 15.89 -4.99
CA GLY A 5 25.65 15.78 -4.92
C GLY A 5 25.10 14.60 -5.73
N PHE A 6 25.85 13.49 -5.85
CA PHE A 6 25.34 12.27 -6.47
C PHE A 6 24.03 11.84 -5.78
N CYS A 7 22.99 11.59 -6.58
CA CYS A 7 21.62 11.28 -6.13
C CYS A 7 20.92 12.38 -5.28
N ASN A 8 21.34 13.64 -5.38
CA ASN A 8 20.63 14.73 -4.70
C ASN A 8 19.18 14.86 -5.19
N GLY A 9 18.21 14.82 -4.27
CA GLY A 9 16.78 14.88 -4.59
C GLY A 9 16.21 13.58 -5.18
N MET A 10 16.97 12.48 -5.16
CA MET A 10 16.48 11.19 -5.64
C MET A 10 15.36 10.67 -4.73
N SER A 11 14.19 10.43 -5.31
CA SER A 11 12.98 10.01 -4.58
C SER A 11 12.37 8.70 -5.10
N GLY A 12 12.97 8.09 -6.13
CA GLY A 12 12.52 6.82 -6.69
C GLY A 12 13.54 6.19 -7.62
N GLY A 13 13.46 4.87 -7.77
CA GLY A 13 14.42 4.06 -8.54
C GLY A 13 15.61 3.60 -7.69
N VAL A 14 16.55 2.91 -8.32
CA VAL A 14 17.82 2.48 -7.72
C VAL A 14 18.93 2.89 -8.67
N ALA A 15 20.00 3.51 -8.14
CA ALA A 15 21.17 3.86 -8.93
C ALA A 15 22.33 2.93 -8.58
N TYR A 16 23.09 2.50 -9.59
CA TYR A 16 24.26 1.66 -9.42
C TYR A 16 25.50 2.44 -9.83
N GLN A 17 26.51 2.46 -8.96
CA GLN A 17 27.71 3.24 -9.18
C GLN A 17 28.95 2.37 -8.96
N TYR A 18 29.73 2.24 -10.04
CA TYR A 18 31.08 1.66 -9.98
C TYR A 18 32.09 2.72 -9.51
N ASP A 19 32.80 2.41 -8.45
CA ASP A 19 33.71 3.31 -7.73
C ASP A 19 34.95 2.57 -7.20
N PRO A 20 35.91 2.24 -8.07
CA PRO A 20 37.13 1.55 -7.65
C PRO A 20 38.06 2.40 -6.78
N GLU A 21 37.88 3.73 -6.79
CA GLU A 21 38.67 4.68 -5.99
C GLU A 21 38.06 4.92 -4.60
N GLY A 22 36.85 4.42 -4.33
CA GLY A 22 36.18 4.55 -3.03
C GLY A 22 35.77 5.98 -2.67
N LEU A 23 35.56 6.84 -3.67
CA LEU A 23 35.26 8.25 -3.47
C LEU A 23 33.78 8.52 -3.18
N LEU A 24 32.85 7.61 -3.50
CA LEU A 24 31.41 7.87 -3.53
C LEU A 24 30.85 8.39 -2.21
N GLU A 25 31.40 7.89 -1.10
CA GLU A 25 31.08 8.29 0.28
C GLU A 25 31.21 9.80 0.54
N MET A 26 32.08 10.49 -0.21
CA MET A 26 32.32 11.93 -0.11
C MET A 26 31.45 12.78 -1.03
N PHE A 27 30.81 12.17 -2.04
CA PHE A 27 30.11 12.90 -3.12
C PHE A 27 28.60 12.66 -3.14
N TYR A 28 28.08 11.64 -2.46
CA TYR A 28 26.65 11.35 -2.44
C TYR A 28 25.86 12.27 -1.50
N SER A 29 24.58 12.48 -1.83
CA SER A 29 23.64 13.21 -0.97
C SER A 29 23.13 12.30 0.14
N ARG A 30 23.72 12.42 1.34
CA ARG A 30 23.33 11.65 2.54
C ARG A 30 21.87 11.87 2.94
N ASP A 31 21.33 13.04 2.61
CA ASP A 31 19.95 13.40 2.92
C ASP A 31 18.94 12.77 1.93
N SER A 32 19.40 12.27 0.79
CA SER A 32 18.52 11.74 -0.27
C SER A 32 18.56 10.21 -0.38
N VAL A 33 19.73 9.59 -0.19
CA VAL A 33 19.91 8.15 -0.42
C VAL A 33 20.74 7.48 0.66
N SER A 34 20.46 6.20 0.90
CA SER A 34 21.40 5.28 1.55
C SER A 34 22.27 4.59 0.49
N LEU A 35 23.53 4.34 0.81
CA LEU A 35 24.43 3.54 -0.02
C LEU A 35 24.60 2.15 0.59
N THR A 36 24.61 1.13 -0.25
CA THR A 36 24.90 -0.24 0.15
C THR A 36 25.89 -0.86 -0.83
N ASP A 37 26.85 -1.60 -0.29
CA ASP A 37 27.83 -2.31 -1.11
C ASP A 37 27.13 -3.44 -1.86
N LEU A 38 27.31 -3.47 -3.19
CA LEU A 38 26.66 -4.46 -4.04
C LEU A 38 27.16 -5.89 -3.75
N SER A 39 28.33 -6.03 -3.12
CA SER A 39 28.91 -7.30 -2.68
C SER A 39 28.30 -7.85 -1.38
N SER A 40 27.40 -7.11 -0.72
CA SER A 40 26.80 -7.53 0.55
C SER A 40 26.07 -8.88 0.43
N ALA A 41 26.12 -9.70 1.48
CA ALA A 41 25.59 -11.07 1.46
C ALA A 41 24.06 -11.15 1.63
N ASP A 42 23.36 -10.03 1.76
CA ASP A 42 21.92 -10.02 1.96
C ASP A 42 21.14 -10.34 0.66
N PRO A 43 19.88 -10.82 0.78
CA PRO A 43 19.07 -11.20 -0.37
C PRO A 43 18.81 -10.07 -1.36
N LEU A 44 18.65 -8.83 -0.90
CA LEU A 44 18.35 -7.68 -1.77
C LEU A 44 19.59 -7.32 -2.61
N SER A 45 20.78 -7.30 -2.00
CA SER A 45 22.05 -7.11 -2.71
C SER A 45 22.28 -8.20 -3.76
N ALA A 46 21.88 -9.45 -3.50
CA ALA A 46 21.97 -10.52 -4.50
C ALA A 46 21.12 -10.24 -5.75
N GLN A 47 19.87 -9.79 -5.58
CA GLN A 47 19.01 -9.39 -6.70
C GLN A 47 19.55 -8.14 -7.42
N HIS A 48 20.08 -7.19 -6.66
CA HIS A 48 20.71 -5.99 -7.21
C HIS A 48 21.98 -6.31 -8.01
N ARG A 49 22.78 -7.31 -7.61
CA ARG A 49 23.94 -7.80 -8.40
C ARG A 49 23.52 -8.28 -9.78
N GLU A 50 22.48 -9.11 -9.84
CA GLU A 50 21.94 -9.63 -11.09
C GLU A 50 21.42 -8.50 -11.99
N ALA A 51 20.69 -7.54 -11.40
CA ALA A 51 20.20 -6.36 -12.09
C ALA A 51 21.35 -5.51 -12.68
N ALA A 52 22.37 -5.19 -11.87
CA ALA A 52 23.53 -4.41 -12.30
C ALA A 52 24.30 -5.09 -13.42
N ARG A 53 24.56 -6.40 -13.26
CA ARG A 53 25.23 -7.22 -14.27
C ARG A 53 24.46 -7.25 -15.59
N THR A 54 23.16 -7.50 -15.54
CA THR A 54 22.28 -7.54 -16.72
C THR A 54 22.30 -6.19 -17.47
N MET A 55 22.21 -5.08 -16.75
CA MET A 55 22.28 -3.74 -17.36
C MET A 55 23.66 -3.48 -17.98
N LEU A 56 24.73 -3.92 -17.33
CA LEU A 56 26.09 -3.79 -17.86
C LEU A 56 26.31 -4.66 -19.11
N GLU A 57 25.82 -5.90 -19.13
CA GLU A 57 25.87 -6.80 -20.28
C GLU A 57 25.16 -6.18 -21.50
N ARG A 58 23.97 -5.62 -21.30
CA ARG A 58 23.24 -4.89 -22.34
C ARG A 58 23.99 -3.65 -22.82
N HIS A 59 24.53 -2.86 -21.89
CA HIS A 59 25.34 -1.70 -22.24
C HIS A 59 26.52 -2.10 -23.13
N VAL A 60 27.24 -3.17 -22.79
CA VAL A 60 28.36 -3.64 -23.61
C VAL A 60 27.88 -4.19 -24.95
N HIS A 61 26.78 -4.93 -25.00
CA HIS A 61 26.18 -5.42 -26.24
C HIS A 61 25.85 -4.28 -27.20
N HIS A 62 25.23 -3.21 -26.71
CA HIS A 62 24.79 -2.09 -27.55
C HIS A 62 25.89 -1.07 -27.88
N THR A 63 26.94 -0.97 -27.07
CA THR A 63 27.97 0.08 -27.22
C THR A 63 29.37 -0.43 -27.57
N GLY A 64 29.63 -1.73 -27.40
CA GLY A 64 30.97 -2.30 -27.51
C GLY A 64 31.96 -1.80 -26.44
N SER A 65 31.46 -1.31 -25.29
CA SER A 65 32.28 -0.73 -24.22
C SER A 65 33.38 -1.68 -23.74
N LYS A 66 34.64 -1.34 -24.02
CA LYS A 66 35.83 -2.10 -23.56
C LYS A 66 35.92 -2.16 -22.04
N ARG A 67 35.61 -1.05 -21.36
CA ARG A 67 35.61 -0.99 -19.89
C ARG A 67 34.52 -1.87 -19.31
N GLY A 68 33.30 -1.81 -19.86
CA GLY A 68 32.22 -2.67 -19.40
C GLY A 68 32.54 -4.15 -19.61
N ARG A 69 33.19 -4.51 -20.73
CA ARG A 69 33.67 -5.87 -20.98
C ARG A 69 34.71 -6.30 -19.93
N ALA A 70 35.72 -5.49 -19.67
CA ALA A 70 36.73 -5.80 -18.65
C ALA A 70 36.12 -6.01 -17.25
N ILE A 71 35.10 -5.21 -16.89
CA ILE A 71 34.36 -5.38 -15.63
C ILE A 71 33.61 -6.72 -15.61
N LEU A 72 32.93 -7.08 -16.70
CA LEU A 72 32.19 -8.34 -16.79
C LEU A 72 33.11 -9.57 -16.79
N ASP A 73 34.26 -9.49 -17.46
CA ASP A 73 35.25 -10.56 -17.53
C ASP A 73 35.86 -10.87 -16.14
N ASN A 74 35.87 -9.89 -15.23
CA ASN A 74 36.35 -10.03 -13.84
C ASN A 74 35.26 -9.73 -12.80
N TRP A 75 33.99 -10.03 -13.12
CA TRP A 75 32.83 -9.57 -12.35
C TRP A 75 32.91 -9.85 -10.84
N GLU A 76 33.37 -11.04 -10.45
CA GLU A 76 33.40 -11.45 -9.03
C GLU A 76 34.33 -10.59 -8.16
N ALA A 77 35.42 -10.07 -8.73
CA ALA A 77 36.27 -9.11 -8.02
C ALA A 77 35.74 -7.69 -8.15
N GLU A 78 35.25 -7.32 -9.33
CA GLU A 78 34.82 -5.95 -9.63
C GLU A 78 33.52 -5.54 -8.93
N VAL A 79 32.67 -6.51 -8.58
CA VAL A 79 31.41 -6.25 -7.85
C VAL A 79 31.65 -5.59 -6.50
N ALA A 80 32.81 -5.81 -5.87
CA ALA A 80 33.20 -5.15 -4.62
C ALA A 80 33.40 -3.64 -4.77
N HIS A 81 33.58 -3.15 -6.00
CA HIS A 81 33.69 -1.72 -6.32
C HIS A 81 32.35 -1.11 -6.73
N PHE A 82 31.25 -1.85 -6.70
CA PHE A 82 29.92 -1.30 -6.93
C PHE A 82 29.21 -0.99 -5.63
N ARG A 83 28.51 0.13 -5.63
CA ARG A 83 27.47 0.45 -4.65
C ARG A 83 26.15 0.68 -5.36
N TYR A 84 25.06 0.39 -4.67
CA TYR A 84 23.74 0.84 -5.10
C TYR A 84 23.18 1.87 -4.10
N ALA A 85 22.42 2.82 -4.63
CA ALA A 85 21.81 3.90 -3.88
C ALA A 85 20.30 3.69 -3.84
N THR A 86 19.75 3.63 -2.62
CA THR A 86 18.32 3.50 -2.37
C THR A 86 17.77 4.82 -1.83
N PRO A 87 16.70 5.39 -2.41
CA PRO A 87 16.10 6.63 -1.95
C PRO A 87 15.55 6.51 -0.52
N LEU A 88 15.97 7.42 0.37
CA LEU A 88 15.43 7.49 1.73
C LEU A 88 13.93 7.81 1.72
N ALA A 89 13.46 8.56 0.72
CA ALA A 89 12.03 8.84 0.56
C ALA A 89 11.19 7.57 0.32
N LEU A 90 11.74 6.55 -0.37
CA LEU A 90 11.06 5.26 -0.55
C LEU A 90 11.06 4.48 0.77
N GLU A 91 12.22 4.37 1.42
CA GLU A 91 12.35 3.69 2.71
C GLU A 91 11.41 4.31 3.76
N ASP A 92 11.45 5.63 3.93
CA ASP A 92 10.65 6.35 4.90
C ASP A 92 9.13 6.23 4.66
N TYR A 93 8.74 6.12 3.39
CA TYR A 93 7.33 6.04 3.03
C TYR A 93 6.81 4.61 3.03
N GLN A 94 7.62 3.60 2.72
CA GLN A 94 7.12 2.25 2.41
C GLN A 94 7.72 1.17 3.30
N ASN A 95 8.90 1.36 3.89
CA ASN A 95 9.50 0.35 4.77
C ASN A 95 8.90 0.42 6.18
N TYR A 96 8.34 -0.69 6.67
CA TYR A 96 7.68 -0.72 7.96
C TYR A 96 8.63 -0.38 9.14
N HIS A 97 9.92 -0.70 9.04
CA HIS A 97 10.91 -0.35 10.04
C HIS A 97 11.08 1.17 10.18
N HIS A 98 11.04 1.89 9.05
CA HIS A 98 11.10 3.35 9.07
C HIS A 98 9.77 3.97 9.49
N ILE A 99 8.65 3.39 9.06
CA ILE A 99 7.31 3.84 9.41
C ILE A 99 7.10 3.81 10.93
N VAL A 100 7.42 2.67 11.59
CA VAL A 100 7.24 2.52 13.04
C VAL A 100 8.19 3.44 13.83
N ALA A 101 9.40 3.71 13.31
CA ALA A 101 10.34 4.61 13.96
C ALA A 101 9.90 6.09 13.91
N LYS A 102 9.11 6.48 12.91
CA LYS A 102 8.72 7.89 12.68
C LYS A 102 7.29 8.24 13.09
N LYS A 103 6.40 7.26 13.25
CA LYS A 103 4.97 7.49 13.51
C LYS A 103 4.55 7.06 14.90
N SER A 104 3.64 7.82 15.50
CA SER A 104 3.00 7.42 16.76
C SER A 104 1.96 6.32 16.52
N ARG A 105 1.66 5.51 17.55
CA ARG A 105 0.57 4.51 17.51
C ARG A 105 -0.76 5.11 17.04
N LYS A 106 -1.06 6.33 17.48
CA LYS A 106 -2.27 7.06 17.07
C LYS A 106 -2.27 7.32 15.56
N ASP A 107 -1.16 7.83 15.01
CA ASP A 107 -1.08 8.13 13.58
C ASP A 107 -1.15 6.86 12.72
N LEU A 108 -0.57 5.75 13.20
CA LEU A 108 -0.66 4.45 12.53
C LEU A 108 -2.10 3.94 12.49
N ALA A 109 -2.79 3.94 13.64
CA ALA A 109 -4.18 3.50 13.73
C ALA A 109 -5.13 4.41 12.93
N ASP A 110 -4.90 5.73 12.95
CA ASP A 110 -5.70 6.70 12.22
C ASP A 110 -5.54 6.53 10.70
N GLU A 111 -4.32 6.33 10.21
CA GLU A 111 -4.06 6.08 8.80
C GLU A 111 -4.67 4.75 8.33
N MET A 112 -4.47 3.65 9.07
CA MET A 112 -5.04 2.35 8.67
C MET A 112 -6.56 2.37 8.70
N ALA A 113 -7.17 2.94 9.74
CA ALA A 113 -8.62 3.06 9.81
C ALA A 113 -9.18 3.86 8.63
N PHE A 114 -8.54 4.99 8.29
CA PHE A 114 -8.91 5.78 7.12
C PHE A 114 -8.75 4.97 5.82
N ALA A 115 -7.65 4.22 5.66
CA ALA A 115 -7.43 3.38 4.49
C ALA A 115 -8.51 2.29 4.34
N MET A 116 -8.89 1.62 5.43
CA MET A 116 -9.96 0.62 5.45
C MET A 116 -11.30 1.25 5.02
N VAL A 117 -11.67 2.39 5.62
CA VAL A 117 -12.93 3.08 5.33
C VAL A 117 -12.98 3.61 3.89
N SER A 118 -11.90 4.25 3.45
CA SER A 118 -11.77 4.79 2.09
C SER A 118 -11.87 3.69 1.04
N HIS A 119 -11.28 2.52 1.32
CA HIS A 119 -11.42 1.34 0.45
C HIS A 119 -12.88 0.90 0.30
N GLN A 120 -13.62 0.76 1.40
CA GLN A 120 -15.04 0.38 1.36
C GLN A 120 -15.90 1.42 0.64
N LEU A 121 -15.73 2.71 0.97
CA LEU A 121 -16.50 3.79 0.33
C LEU A 121 -16.22 3.88 -1.16
N THR A 122 -14.97 3.70 -1.59
CA THR A 122 -14.61 3.70 -3.02
C THR A 122 -15.32 2.58 -3.79
N LYS A 123 -15.40 1.37 -3.20
CA LYS A 123 -16.15 0.23 -3.78
C LYS A 123 -17.63 0.56 -3.94
N LEU A 124 -18.28 1.03 -2.86
CA LEU A 124 -19.70 1.39 -2.90
C LEU A 124 -20.00 2.56 -3.84
N LYS A 125 -19.13 3.59 -3.87
CA LYS A 125 -19.28 4.75 -4.74
C LYS A 125 -19.29 4.36 -6.21
N ARG A 126 -18.37 3.48 -6.63
CA ARG A 126 -18.34 2.93 -7.99
C ARG A 126 -19.63 2.17 -8.31
N ALA A 127 -20.04 1.24 -7.45
CA ALA A 127 -21.27 0.48 -7.65
C ALA A 127 -22.52 1.39 -7.80
N ILE A 128 -22.65 2.43 -6.97
CA ILE A 128 -23.74 3.41 -7.05
C ILE A 128 -23.67 4.21 -8.36
N GLN A 129 -22.48 4.64 -8.78
CA GLN A 129 -22.27 5.42 -10.01
C GLN A 129 -22.57 4.60 -11.26
N ASP A 130 -22.09 3.36 -11.30
CA ASP A 130 -22.23 2.44 -12.42
C ASP A 130 -23.62 1.78 -12.47
N ARG A 131 -24.43 1.97 -11.40
CA ARG A 131 -25.75 1.34 -11.19
C ARG A 131 -25.68 -0.19 -11.22
N GLU A 132 -24.55 -0.73 -10.77
CA GLU A 132 -24.34 -2.17 -10.69
C GLU A 132 -24.60 -2.66 -9.26
N PRO A 133 -25.25 -3.82 -9.09
CA PRO A 133 -25.35 -4.48 -7.80
C PRO A 133 -23.94 -4.81 -7.26
N LEU A 134 -23.70 -4.54 -5.97
CA LEU A 134 -22.48 -5.01 -5.28
C LEU A 134 -22.39 -6.53 -5.36
N ALA A 135 -21.17 -7.05 -5.55
CA ALA A 135 -20.92 -8.47 -5.84
C ALA A 135 -21.79 -9.07 -6.98
N GLY A 136 -22.27 -8.25 -7.92
CA GLY A 136 -23.19 -8.70 -8.98
C GLY A 136 -24.55 -9.17 -8.46
N GLY A 137 -24.90 -8.86 -7.21
CA GLY A 137 -26.14 -9.28 -6.55
C GLY A 137 -26.07 -10.68 -5.96
N ALA A 138 -24.89 -11.32 -5.95
CA ALA A 138 -24.70 -12.62 -5.33
C ALA A 138 -24.82 -12.52 -3.81
N VAL A 139 -25.56 -13.45 -3.21
CA VAL A 139 -25.60 -13.63 -1.75
C VAL A 139 -24.66 -14.79 -1.40
N PRO A 140 -23.59 -14.54 -0.63
CA PRO A 140 -22.65 -15.59 -0.25
C PRO A 140 -23.34 -16.73 0.50
N ASN A 141 -23.01 -17.97 0.14
CA ASN A 141 -23.48 -19.17 0.85
C ASN A 141 -22.28 -19.93 1.44
N PRO A 142 -22.05 -19.86 2.77
CA PRO A 142 -20.95 -20.57 3.43
C PRO A 142 -20.99 -22.10 3.29
N GLN A 143 -22.13 -22.66 2.90
CA GLN A 143 -22.31 -24.10 2.69
C GLN A 143 -22.03 -24.53 1.24
N ALA A 144 -21.79 -23.59 0.33
CA ALA A 144 -21.49 -23.90 -1.06
C ALA A 144 -20.06 -24.45 -1.21
N PRO A 145 -19.83 -25.42 -2.11
CA PRO A 145 -18.50 -26.02 -2.30
C PRO A 145 -17.47 -25.04 -2.90
N ASP A 146 -17.92 -23.99 -3.58
CA ASP A 146 -17.14 -22.90 -4.17
C ASP A 146 -17.16 -21.62 -3.32
N PHE A 147 -17.44 -21.75 -2.02
CA PHE A 147 -17.52 -20.62 -1.11
C PHE A 147 -16.16 -19.94 -0.91
N GLU A 148 -16.09 -18.67 -1.31
CA GLU A 148 -14.95 -17.80 -1.08
C GLU A 148 -15.21 -16.86 0.12
N PRO A 149 -14.43 -16.93 1.22
CA PRO A 149 -14.63 -16.09 2.40
C PRO A 149 -14.67 -14.58 2.10
N ALA A 150 -13.95 -14.13 1.06
CA ALA A 150 -13.94 -12.75 0.61
C ALA A 150 -15.34 -12.21 0.27
N THR A 151 -16.22 -13.05 -0.26
CA THR A 151 -17.60 -12.67 -0.62
C THR A 151 -18.44 -12.35 0.62
N MET A 152 -18.20 -13.06 1.75
CA MET A 152 -18.84 -12.72 3.03
C MET A 152 -18.32 -11.40 3.59
N TYR A 153 -17.02 -11.12 3.49
CA TYR A 153 -16.48 -9.83 3.92
C TYR A 153 -17.12 -8.68 3.15
N GLU A 154 -17.29 -8.81 1.83
CA GLU A 154 -17.94 -7.79 1.02
C GLU A 154 -19.38 -7.50 1.45
N LEU A 155 -20.17 -8.55 1.72
CA LEU A 155 -21.54 -8.40 2.21
C LEU A 155 -21.56 -7.68 3.56
N VAL A 156 -20.80 -8.17 4.55
CA VAL A 156 -20.74 -7.62 5.91
C VAL A 156 -20.32 -6.15 5.87
N ASN A 157 -19.26 -5.83 5.12
CA ASN A 157 -18.73 -4.48 5.01
C ASN A 157 -19.75 -3.52 4.37
N THR A 158 -20.39 -3.96 3.29
CA THR A 158 -21.42 -3.19 2.61
C THR A 158 -22.59 -2.89 3.54
N SER A 159 -23.10 -3.91 4.23
CA SER A 159 -24.18 -3.75 5.19
C SER A 159 -23.82 -2.79 6.32
N ALA A 160 -22.59 -2.87 6.85
CA ALA A 160 -22.12 -1.95 7.89
C ALA A 160 -22.08 -0.49 7.40
N VAL A 161 -21.51 -0.24 6.21
CA VAL A 161 -21.42 1.11 5.64
C VAL A 161 -22.82 1.67 5.39
N LEU A 162 -23.72 0.88 4.79
CA LEU A 162 -25.10 1.30 4.53
C LEU A 162 -25.87 1.58 5.82
N ALA A 163 -25.76 0.71 6.83
CA ALA A 163 -26.45 0.91 8.11
C ALA A 163 -26.00 2.20 8.81
N ILE A 164 -24.69 2.48 8.81
CA ILE A 164 -24.15 3.73 9.39
C ILE A 164 -24.62 4.95 8.59
N ALA A 165 -24.59 4.89 7.25
CA ALA A 165 -25.07 5.97 6.39
C ALA A 165 -26.58 6.23 6.56
N GLN A 166 -27.39 5.17 6.63
CA GLN A 166 -28.83 5.27 6.90
C GLN A 166 -29.11 5.85 8.28
N ASN A 167 -28.36 5.46 9.32
CA ASN A 167 -28.51 6.04 10.65
C ASN A 167 -28.22 7.55 10.65
N VAL A 168 -27.13 7.98 10.00
CA VAL A 168 -26.81 9.41 9.87
C VAL A 168 -27.87 10.16 9.04
N ALA A 169 -28.36 9.54 7.95
CA ALA A 169 -29.42 10.12 7.13
C ALA A 169 -30.72 10.28 7.94
N ARG A 170 -31.11 9.28 8.73
CA ARG A 170 -32.28 9.32 9.61
C ARG A 170 -32.18 10.44 10.63
N ASP A 171 -31.03 10.57 11.30
CA ASP A 171 -30.79 11.63 12.28
C ASP A 171 -30.91 13.03 11.65
N ARG A 172 -30.44 13.21 10.41
CA ARG A 172 -30.54 14.49 9.69
C ARG A 172 -31.97 14.78 9.25
N LEU A 173 -32.68 13.79 8.70
CA LEU A 173 -34.07 13.93 8.26
C LEU A 173 -35.00 14.21 9.44
N ALA A 174 -34.82 13.54 10.58
CA ALA A 174 -35.60 13.80 11.80
C ALA A 174 -35.42 15.24 12.31
N LYS A 175 -34.22 15.82 12.16
CA LYS A 175 -33.98 17.24 12.51
C LYS A 175 -34.68 18.21 11.55
N THR A 176 -34.80 17.86 10.27
CA THR A 176 -35.42 18.74 9.26
C THR A 176 -36.94 18.61 9.22
N MET A 177 -37.49 17.39 9.40
CA MET A 177 -38.91 17.09 9.23
C MET A 177 -39.69 16.97 10.56
N GLY A 178 -38.99 16.97 11.70
CA GLY A 178 -39.57 16.71 13.02
C GLY A 178 -39.46 15.22 13.42
N LYS A 179 -39.39 14.96 14.74
CA LYS A 179 -39.09 13.62 15.29
C LYS A 179 -40.11 12.54 14.90
N ASP A 180 -41.35 12.92 14.62
CA ASP A 180 -42.46 11.99 14.34
C ASP A 180 -42.76 11.87 12.83
N ALA A 181 -41.95 12.48 11.98
CA ALA A 181 -42.14 12.40 10.53
C ALA A 181 -41.83 11.00 10.01
N VAL A 182 -42.82 10.35 9.38
CA VAL A 182 -42.64 9.07 8.70
C VAL A 182 -41.80 9.29 7.44
N VAL A 183 -40.54 8.86 7.48
CA VAL A 183 -39.64 8.91 6.32
C VAL A 183 -39.89 7.68 5.44
N ALA A 184 -40.27 7.91 4.19
CA ALA A 184 -40.40 6.83 3.22
C ALA A 184 -39.04 6.10 3.02
N PRO A 185 -39.01 4.76 2.92
CA PRO A 185 -37.76 3.99 2.79
C PRO A 185 -36.88 4.46 1.63
N LEU A 186 -37.48 4.75 0.47
CA LEU A 186 -36.77 5.26 -0.70
C LEU A 186 -36.07 6.61 -0.44
N SER A 187 -36.71 7.50 0.33
CA SER A 187 -36.13 8.80 0.68
C SER A 187 -34.92 8.64 1.62
N LEU A 188 -34.97 7.65 2.52
CA LEU A 188 -33.84 7.32 3.39
C LEU A 188 -32.67 6.77 2.59
N ASP A 189 -32.93 5.88 1.63
CA ASP A 189 -31.89 5.27 0.79
C ASP A 189 -31.22 6.30 -0.10
N ILE A 190 -31.99 7.20 -0.73
CA ILE A 190 -31.44 8.32 -1.52
C ILE A 190 -30.55 9.22 -0.65
N ALA A 191 -31.00 9.54 0.57
CA ALA A 191 -30.22 10.34 1.49
C ALA A 191 -28.92 9.62 1.93
N ALA A 192 -28.98 8.33 2.25
CA ALA A 192 -27.81 7.53 2.61
C ALA A 192 -26.81 7.41 1.45
N GLN A 193 -27.28 7.15 0.24
CA GLN A 193 -26.42 7.12 -0.96
C GLN A 193 -25.76 8.48 -1.19
N LYS A 194 -26.49 9.58 -1.01
CA LYS A 194 -25.91 10.93 -1.12
C LYS A 194 -24.75 11.11 -0.14
N LEU A 195 -24.91 10.70 1.12
CA LEU A 195 -23.82 10.79 2.12
C LEU A 195 -22.59 9.98 1.73
N ILE A 196 -22.78 8.79 1.14
CA ILE A 196 -21.68 7.93 0.66
C ILE A 196 -20.98 8.57 -0.54
N LEU A 197 -21.74 9.04 -1.53
CA LEU A 197 -21.20 9.67 -2.74
C LEU A 197 -20.41 10.95 -2.44
N THR A 198 -20.87 11.72 -1.44
CA THR A 198 -20.21 12.96 -1.00
C THR A 198 -19.13 12.73 0.06
N GLU A 199 -18.85 11.49 0.46
CA GLU A 199 -17.88 11.15 1.51
C GLU A 199 -18.11 11.98 2.78
N ASP A 200 -19.35 11.95 3.28
CA ASP A 200 -19.77 12.78 4.41
C ASP A 200 -18.88 12.56 5.65
N PHE A 201 -18.43 13.67 6.26
CA PHE A 201 -17.52 13.66 7.41
C PHE A 201 -18.07 12.86 8.61
N THR A 202 -19.38 12.92 8.87
CA THR A 202 -19.98 12.21 10.02
C THR A 202 -19.95 10.69 9.78
N VAL A 203 -20.25 10.28 8.53
CA VAL A 203 -20.18 8.87 8.13
C VAL A 203 -18.74 8.37 8.20
N LEU A 204 -17.79 9.10 7.61
CA LEU A 204 -16.36 8.80 7.68
C LEU A 204 -15.86 8.68 9.12
N SER A 205 -16.20 9.65 9.98
CA SER A 205 -15.77 9.69 11.38
C SER A 205 -16.30 8.49 12.17
N LYS A 206 -17.61 8.18 12.05
CA LYS A 206 -18.22 7.00 12.69
C LYS A 206 -17.57 5.70 12.22
N LEU A 207 -17.39 5.53 10.90
CA LEU A 207 -16.74 4.35 10.31
C LEU A 207 -15.27 4.24 10.75
N SER A 208 -14.56 5.36 10.88
CA SER A 208 -13.14 5.35 11.25
C SER A 208 -12.95 5.03 12.73
N ALA A 209 -13.77 5.60 13.62
CA ALA A 209 -13.74 5.25 15.05
C ALA A 209 -13.97 3.75 15.27
N PHE A 210 -14.90 3.21 14.49
CA PHE A 210 -15.23 1.81 14.45
C PHE A 210 -14.09 0.93 13.90
N ALA A 211 -13.48 1.31 12.78
CA ALA A 211 -12.33 0.59 12.21
C ALA A 211 -11.13 0.55 13.16
N LYS A 212 -10.90 1.63 13.93
CA LYS A 212 -9.83 1.70 14.94
C LYS A 212 -9.99 0.65 16.04
N THR A 213 -11.21 0.25 16.40
CA THR A 213 -11.43 -0.77 17.44
C THR A 213 -10.79 -2.10 17.05
N ALA A 214 -10.88 -2.51 15.78
CA ALA A 214 -10.23 -3.75 15.29
C ALA A 214 -8.71 -3.65 15.18
N LEU A 215 -8.16 -2.43 15.13
CA LEU A 215 -6.72 -2.20 15.10
C LEU A 215 -6.08 -2.29 16.50
N THR A 216 -6.87 -2.31 17.57
CA THR A 216 -6.36 -2.32 18.95
C THR A 216 -5.57 -3.58 19.30
N SER A 217 -5.88 -4.71 18.67
CA SER A 217 -5.19 -5.99 18.89
C SER A 217 -3.81 -6.06 18.24
N TYR A 218 -3.48 -5.13 17.35
CA TYR A 218 -2.19 -5.10 16.66
C TYR A 218 -1.17 -4.23 17.44
N SER A 219 0.06 -4.69 17.47
CA SER A 219 1.22 -3.92 17.93
C SER A 219 1.57 -2.80 16.96
N ASP A 220 2.37 -1.83 17.40
CA ASP A 220 2.79 -0.69 16.56
C ASP A 220 3.55 -1.14 15.32
N GLU A 221 4.37 -2.18 15.46
CA GLU A 221 5.11 -2.78 14.36
C GLU A 221 4.19 -3.48 13.36
N GLU A 222 3.23 -4.26 13.83
CA GLU A 222 2.25 -4.92 12.95
C GLU A 222 1.36 -3.89 12.22
N LEU A 223 0.97 -2.81 12.88
CA LEU A 223 0.26 -1.70 12.22
C LEU A 223 1.13 -1.06 11.13
N ALA A 224 2.43 -0.86 11.40
CA ALA A 224 3.36 -0.34 10.40
C ALA A 224 3.51 -1.30 9.20
N VAL A 225 3.51 -2.62 9.42
CA VAL A 225 3.51 -3.61 8.33
C VAL A 225 2.23 -3.53 7.50
N LEU A 226 1.05 -3.39 8.12
CA LEU A 226 -0.21 -3.22 7.38
C LEU A 226 -0.21 -1.95 6.53
N ILE A 227 0.33 -0.85 7.05
CA ILE A 227 0.49 0.40 6.30
C ILE A 227 1.49 0.23 5.15
N SER A 228 2.62 -0.41 5.42
CA SER A 228 3.64 -0.73 4.42
C SER A 228 3.03 -1.54 3.28
N ASP A 229 2.36 -2.66 3.57
CA ASP A 229 1.71 -3.51 2.56
C ASP A 229 0.68 -2.73 1.74
N LYS A 230 -0.18 -1.92 2.39
CA LYS A 230 -1.14 -1.07 1.70
C LYS A 230 -0.43 -0.09 0.75
N ARG A 231 0.61 0.61 1.22
CA ARG A 231 1.37 1.58 0.40
C ARG A 231 2.13 0.89 -0.73
N MET A 232 2.63 -0.32 -0.52
CA MET A 232 3.26 -1.15 -1.55
C MET A 232 2.25 -1.59 -2.61
N ARG A 233 1.02 -1.96 -2.23
CA ARG A 233 -0.07 -2.24 -3.18
C ARG A 233 -0.43 -1.02 -4.01
N ASP A 234 -0.56 0.15 -3.38
CA ASP A 234 -0.81 1.41 -4.09
C ASP A 234 0.32 1.75 -5.06
N TYR A 235 1.58 1.55 -4.64
CA TYR A 235 2.75 1.77 -5.48
C TYR A 235 2.78 0.84 -6.69
N LYS A 236 2.56 -0.47 -6.48
CA LYS A 236 2.43 -1.47 -7.56
C LYS A 236 1.28 -1.11 -8.51
N ARG A 237 0.13 -0.67 -7.97
CA ARG A 237 -1.00 -0.22 -8.79
C ARG A 237 -0.65 1.02 -9.61
N ALA A 238 0.03 1.99 -9.03
CA ALA A 238 0.48 3.18 -9.73
C ALA A 238 1.46 2.84 -10.86
N LEU A 239 2.39 1.91 -10.63
CA LEU A 239 3.30 1.41 -11.66
C LEU A 239 2.55 0.69 -12.80
N PHE A 240 1.57 -0.15 -12.47
CA PHE A 240 0.75 -0.87 -13.46
C PHE A 240 -0.07 0.07 -14.34
N LEU A 241 -0.56 1.18 -13.78
CA LEU A 241 -1.35 2.18 -14.49
C LEU A 241 -0.52 3.16 -15.33
N ARG A 242 0.82 3.05 -15.33
CA ARG A 242 1.66 3.89 -16.18
C ARG A 242 1.46 3.53 -17.65
N ASN A 243 1.33 4.57 -18.47
CA ASN A 243 1.29 4.41 -19.93
C ASN A 243 2.60 3.81 -20.48
N VAL A 244 3.73 4.14 -19.85
CA VAL A 244 5.05 3.59 -20.21
C VAL A 244 5.40 2.48 -19.24
N ARG A 245 5.53 1.25 -19.76
CA ARG A 245 5.98 0.10 -18.97
C ARG A 245 7.47 0.22 -18.70
N MET A 246 7.86 0.02 -17.44
CA MET A 246 9.27 -0.13 -17.07
C MET A 246 9.74 -1.54 -17.47
N ALA A 247 10.23 -1.71 -18.69
CA ALA A 247 10.80 -2.99 -19.13
C ALA A 247 12.05 -3.37 -18.33
N ASP A 248 12.82 -2.36 -17.89
CA ASP A 248 14.16 -2.53 -17.30
C ASP A 248 14.25 -2.02 -15.85
N GLY A 249 13.12 -2.04 -15.14
CA GLY A 249 13.03 -1.59 -13.74
C GLY A 249 13.58 -2.59 -12.72
N PHE A 250 14.61 -3.38 -13.05
CA PHE A 250 15.08 -4.52 -12.26
C PHE A 250 15.31 -4.17 -10.79
N GLY A 251 16.06 -3.09 -10.51
CA GLY A 251 16.33 -2.66 -9.14
C GLY A 251 15.07 -2.22 -8.39
N THR A 252 14.12 -1.56 -9.06
CA THR A 252 12.85 -1.17 -8.45
C THR A 252 11.99 -2.38 -8.11
N PHE A 253 11.90 -3.38 -9.00
CA PHE A 253 11.12 -4.59 -8.74
C PHE A 253 11.77 -5.48 -7.69
N ALA A 254 13.11 -5.59 -7.67
CA ALA A 254 13.85 -6.26 -6.61
C ALA A 254 13.54 -5.65 -5.24
N TRP A 255 13.58 -4.31 -5.16
CA TRP A 255 13.24 -3.61 -3.93
C TRP A 255 11.76 -3.80 -3.54
N ILE A 256 10.81 -3.76 -4.49
CA ILE A 256 9.40 -4.03 -4.22
C ILE A 256 9.20 -5.44 -3.66
N GLU A 257 9.82 -6.45 -4.28
CA GLU A 257 9.73 -7.84 -3.84
C GLU A 257 10.31 -8.02 -2.44
N HIS A 258 11.44 -7.38 -2.15
CA HIS A 258 12.04 -7.38 -0.83
C HIS A 258 11.11 -6.76 0.23
N GLN A 259 10.49 -5.60 -0.06
CA GLN A 259 9.53 -4.98 0.87
C GLN A 259 8.30 -5.87 1.11
N ASP A 260 7.76 -6.49 0.05
CA ASP A 260 6.68 -7.46 0.19
C ASP A 260 7.10 -8.68 1.04
N GLN A 261 8.35 -9.12 0.91
CA GLN A 261 8.89 -10.26 1.64
C GLN A 261 9.06 -9.97 3.13
N ILE A 262 9.70 -8.85 3.51
CA ILE A 262 9.87 -8.49 4.92
C ILE A 262 8.53 -8.28 5.62
N ASN A 263 7.53 -7.75 4.91
CA ASN A 263 6.17 -7.61 5.44
C ASN A 263 5.52 -8.97 5.71
N ARG A 264 5.66 -9.91 4.77
CA ARG A 264 5.15 -11.29 4.92
C ARG A 264 5.88 -12.06 6.01
N GLU A 265 7.19 -11.88 6.15
CA GLU A 265 7.96 -12.52 7.22
C GLU A 265 7.50 -12.03 8.60
N ARG A 266 7.10 -10.75 8.70
CA ARG A 266 6.68 -10.17 9.97
C ARG A 266 5.28 -10.55 10.42
N LEU A 267 4.31 -10.55 9.49
CA LEU A 267 2.89 -10.82 9.79
C LEU A 267 2.41 -12.21 9.37
N GLY A 268 3.21 -12.96 8.61
CA GLY A 268 2.78 -14.18 7.94
C GLY A 268 1.73 -13.87 6.87
N ALA A 269 0.48 -14.20 7.17
CA ALA A 269 -0.66 -13.89 6.31
C ALA A 269 -1.16 -12.46 6.57
N ILE A 270 -0.86 -11.54 5.65
CA ILE A 270 -1.33 -10.16 5.73
C ILE A 270 -2.81 -10.11 5.35
N PRO A 271 -3.72 -9.73 6.28
CA PRO A 271 -5.15 -9.70 6.00
C PRO A 271 -5.50 -8.62 4.98
N SER A 272 -6.53 -8.85 4.18
CA SER A 272 -7.04 -7.85 3.26
C SER A 272 -7.72 -6.69 3.99
N LEU A 273 -7.82 -5.52 3.36
CA LEU A 273 -8.61 -4.40 3.93
C LEU A 273 -10.09 -4.78 4.11
N ASP A 274 -10.62 -5.64 3.23
CA ASP A 274 -11.97 -6.20 3.35
C ASP A 274 -12.10 -7.08 4.61
N GLU A 275 -11.15 -7.98 4.84
CA GLU A 275 -11.13 -8.84 6.03
C GLU A 275 -10.97 -8.04 7.33
N LEU A 276 -10.04 -7.08 7.36
CA LEU A 276 -9.82 -6.20 8.52
C LEU A 276 -11.09 -5.43 8.88
N PHE A 277 -11.78 -4.88 7.88
CA PHE A 277 -13.00 -4.12 8.11
C PHE A 277 -14.18 -5.03 8.49
N ALA A 278 -14.24 -6.25 7.95
CA ALA A 278 -15.27 -7.24 8.29
C ALA A 278 -15.13 -7.73 9.75
N LYS A 279 -13.90 -8.01 10.18
CA LYS A 279 -13.59 -8.35 11.57
C LYS A 279 -14.03 -7.24 12.52
N ALA A 280 -13.80 -5.99 12.14
CA ALA A 280 -14.34 -4.87 12.88
C ALA A 280 -15.88 -4.94 12.91
N SER A 281 -16.53 -5.14 11.76
CA SER A 281 -17.94 -4.70 11.54
C SER A 281 -18.96 -5.70 11.96
N SER A 282 -18.58 -6.97 11.96
CA SER A 282 -19.37 -8.06 12.51
C SER A 282 -19.95 -7.74 13.90
N ALA A 283 -19.16 -7.18 14.82
CA ALA A 283 -19.61 -6.86 16.18
C ALA A 283 -20.63 -5.71 16.23
N GLU A 284 -20.49 -4.70 15.36
CA GLU A 284 -21.42 -3.55 15.32
C GLU A 284 -22.70 -3.85 14.56
N ILE A 285 -22.64 -4.64 13.48
CA ILE A 285 -23.86 -5.08 12.77
C ILE A 285 -24.75 -5.87 13.73
N VAL A 286 -24.17 -6.73 14.58
CA VAL A 286 -24.94 -7.46 15.61
C VAL A 286 -25.64 -6.49 16.56
N LYS A 287 -24.97 -5.42 17.02
CA LYS A 287 -25.58 -4.39 17.89
C LYS A 287 -26.66 -3.56 17.19
N LEU A 288 -26.53 -3.32 15.89
CA LEU A 288 -27.50 -2.57 15.10
C LEU A 288 -28.73 -3.42 14.72
N ALA A 289 -28.58 -4.75 14.72
CA ALA A 289 -29.65 -5.70 14.42
C ALA A 289 -30.42 -6.16 15.67
N SER A 290 -29.84 -6.02 16.87
CA SER A 290 -30.47 -6.29 18.17
C SER A 290 -31.24 -5.09 18.71
#